data_AF-A0A2V9WCH2-F1
#
_entry.id   AF-A0A2V9WCH2-F1
#
_cell.length_a   1.000
_cell.length_b   1.000
_cell.length_c   1.000
_cell.angle_alpha   90.00
_cell.angle_beta   90.00
_cell.angle_gamma   90.00
#
_symmetry.space_group_name_H-M   'P 1'
#
loop_
_entity.id
_entity.type
_entity.pdbx_description
1 polymer ?
#
loop_
_entity_poly.entity_id
_entity_poly.type
_entity_poly.pdbx_seq_one_letter_code
_entity_poly.pdbx_strand_id
1 'polypeptide(L)'
;MWRQTCIGKSMILLITSSSSGAQCADSLYAATGQQTQWAQTLHEGSTRLREQTYSAAVIDQFLLETEPEESDQMIEHLGTAFPVYVNFGVTGMERLVRDVRSALHRRKREEAVARRAVVEQMHSEMRETLTAMLLSCELAMSVPDVPFPAAEKIRAIDNLARELRLRLEVN
;
A
#
# COMPACT_ATOMS: atom_id res chain seq x y z
N MET A 1 -3.99 -22.08 -2.54
CA MET A 1 -2.54 -21.98 -2.24
C MET A 1 -1.99 -20.70 -2.88
N TRP A 2 -2.46 -19.52 -2.45
CA TRP A 2 -1.98 -18.19 -2.89
C TRP A 2 -2.29 -17.16 -1.79
N ARG A 3 -1.65 -17.28 -0.62
CA ARG A 3 -1.70 -16.28 0.46
C ARG A 3 -0.35 -16.18 1.19
N GLN A 4 0.70 -16.01 0.41
CA GLN A 4 2.05 -15.61 0.83
C GLN A 4 2.71 -15.19 -0.48
N THR A 5 3.26 -14.01 -0.71
CA THR A 5 4.11 -13.17 0.14
C THR A 5 4.22 -11.82 -0.57
N CYS A 6 3.57 -10.78 -0.06
CA CYS A 6 3.98 -9.40 -0.30
C CYS A 6 3.98 -8.66 1.04
N ILE A 7 4.54 -9.28 2.09
CA ILE A 7 5.08 -8.46 3.17
C ILE A 7 6.37 -7.91 2.57
N GLY A 8 6.25 -6.84 1.79
CA GLY A 8 7.42 -6.07 1.38
C GLY A 8 8.18 -5.79 2.67
N LYS A 9 9.45 -6.19 2.75
CA LYS A 9 10.32 -5.80 3.86
C LYS A 9 10.18 -4.29 3.99
N SER A 10 9.50 -3.81 5.02
CA SER A 10 9.34 -2.38 5.23
C SER A 10 10.71 -1.83 5.55
N MET A 11 11.28 -1.10 4.60
CA MET A 11 12.59 -0.45 4.73
C MET A 11 12.39 1.03 5.02
N ILE A 12 13.33 1.59 5.76
CA ILE A 12 13.44 3.02 6.02
C ILE A 12 14.65 3.52 5.23
N LEU A 13 14.51 4.63 4.53
CA LEU A 13 15.64 5.35 3.96
C LEU A 13 15.99 6.51 4.87
N LEU A 14 17.26 6.64 5.25
CA LEU A 14 17.80 7.76 6.01
C LEU A 14 18.73 8.54 5.10
N ILE A 15 18.45 9.82 4.88
CA ILE A 15 19.20 10.72 4.00
C ILE A 15 19.76 11.85 4.86
N THR A 16 21.05 11.78 5.17
CA THR A 16 21.74 12.79 5.99
C THR A 16 23.24 12.73 5.74
N SER A 17 23.88 13.90 5.63
CA SER A 17 25.33 14.03 5.58
C SER A 17 25.99 13.95 6.97
N SER A 18 25.18 13.86 8.04
CA SER A 18 25.68 13.74 9.42
C SER A 18 26.49 12.47 9.62
N SER A 19 27.64 12.59 10.28
CA SER A 19 28.46 11.45 10.71
C SER A 19 27.72 10.51 11.66
N SER A 20 26.64 10.98 12.29
CA SER A 20 25.78 10.18 13.16
C SER A 20 24.79 9.30 12.39
N GLY A 21 24.80 9.31 11.05
CA GLY A 21 23.85 8.55 10.23
C GLY A 21 23.84 7.04 10.51
N ALA A 22 25.00 6.42 10.71
CA ALA A 22 25.10 5.01 11.08
C ALA A 22 24.41 4.71 12.43
N GLN A 23 24.69 5.51 13.46
CA GLN A 23 24.06 5.38 14.78
C GLN A 23 22.54 5.58 14.72
N CYS A 24 22.07 6.51 13.88
CA CYS A 24 20.65 6.73 13.63
C CYS A 24 20.01 5.51 12.98
N ALA A 25 20.65 4.93 11.97
CA ALA A 25 20.15 3.73 11.29
C ALA A 25 20.02 2.54 12.25
N ASP A 26 21.02 2.32 13.11
CA ASP A 26 21.00 1.26 14.13
C ASP A 26 19.90 1.49 15.17
N SER A 27 19.76 2.72 15.64
CA SER A 27 18.72 3.09 16.62
C SER A 27 17.32 2.93 16.04
N LEU A 28 17.12 3.31 14.77
CA LEU A 28 15.86 3.11 14.06
C LEU A 28 15.57 1.63 13.86
N TYR A 29 16.57 0.81 13.51
CA TYR A 29 16.41 -0.63 13.41
C TYR A 29 16.02 -1.25 14.76
N ALA A 30 16.74 -0.92 15.83
CA ALA A 30 16.43 -1.41 17.18
C ALA A 30 15.03 -1.02 17.65
N ALA A 31 14.58 0.18 17.32
CA ALA A 31 13.28 0.69 17.78
C ALA A 31 12.08 0.28 16.91
N THR A 32 12.30 -0.08 15.64
CA THR A 32 11.21 -0.34 14.68
C THR A 32 11.22 -1.75 14.09
N GLY A 33 12.34 -2.47 14.19
CA GLY A 33 12.58 -3.75 13.53
C GLY A 33 12.73 -3.64 12.00
N GLN A 34 12.73 -2.43 11.45
CA GLN A 34 12.81 -2.19 10.01
C GLN A 34 14.23 -1.84 9.59
N GLN A 35 14.69 -2.46 8.50
CA GLN A 35 16.03 -2.21 7.97
C GLN A 35 16.12 -0.74 7.52
N THR A 36 17.10 -0.02 8.05
CA THR A 36 17.36 1.37 7.68
C THR A 36 18.57 1.43 6.76
N GLN A 37 18.40 2.00 5.57
CA GLN A 37 19.47 2.25 4.63
C GLN A 37 19.91 3.71 4.73
N TRP A 38 21.20 3.96 4.87
CA TRP A 38 21.74 5.32 4.99
C TRP A 38 22.33 5.81 3.67
N ALA A 39 21.89 6.97 3.20
CA ALA A 39 22.42 7.73 2.08
C ALA A 39 22.98 9.06 2.59
N GLN A 40 24.14 9.46 2.08
CA GLN A 40 24.85 10.65 2.56
C GLN A 40 24.48 11.92 1.80
N THR A 41 23.91 11.79 0.60
CA THR A 41 23.51 12.90 -0.27
C THR A 41 22.07 12.74 -0.77
N LEU A 42 21.46 13.84 -1.21
CA LEU A 42 20.13 13.80 -1.84
C LEU A 42 20.17 12.98 -3.13
N HIS A 43 21.21 13.11 -3.94
CA HIS A 43 21.42 12.28 -5.14
C HIS A 43 21.43 10.76 -4.86
N GLU A 44 22.15 10.31 -3.84
CA GLU A 44 22.18 8.90 -3.44
C GLU A 44 20.80 8.45 -2.94
N GLY A 45 20.15 9.29 -2.12
CA GLY A 45 18.80 9.04 -1.64
C GLY A 45 17.78 8.89 -2.77
N SER A 46 17.82 9.80 -3.74
CA SER A 46 16.98 9.79 -4.94
C SER A 46 17.20 8.54 -5.79
N THR A 47 18.46 8.11 -5.96
CA THR A 47 18.78 6.87 -6.68
C THR A 47 18.17 5.65 -6.01
N ARG A 48 18.29 5.55 -4.68
CA ARG A 48 17.69 4.46 -3.92
C ARG A 48 16.17 4.47 -3.96
N LEU A 49 15.55 5.64 -3.88
CA LEU A 49 14.10 5.80 -4.02
C LEU A 49 13.57 5.33 -5.39
N ARG A 50 14.37 5.44 -6.46
CA ARG A 50 14.02 4.89 -7.79
C ARG A 50 14.15 3.37 -7.87
N GLU A 51 15.12 2.79 -7.17
CA GLU A 51 15.41 1.36 -7.25
C GLU A 51 14.52 0.52 -6.34
N GLN A 52 14.07 1.07 -5.21
CA GLN A 52 13.42 0.32 -4.14
C GLN A 52 12.30 1.13 -3.49
N THR A 53 11.32 0.41 -2.92
CA THR A 53 10.23 1.04 -2.18
C THR A 53 10.56 1.10 -0.68
N TYR A 54 10.24 2.25 -0.07
CA TYR A 54 10.43 2.49 1.36
C TYR A 54 9.10 2.81 2.02
N SER A 55 9.00 2.47 3.31
CA SER A 55 7.83 2.82 4.14
C SER A 55 7.93 4.24 4.69
N ALA A 56 9.14 4.69 4.97
CA ALA A 56 9.44 6.05 5.38
C ALA A 56 10.78 6.51 4.81
N ALA A 57 10.88 7.81 4.50
CA ALA A 57 12.11 8.47 4.11
C ALA A 57 12.41 9.56 5.15
N VAL A 58 13.44 9.35 5.95
CA VAL A 58 13.96 10.34 6.91
C VAL A 58 14.94 11.22 6.17
N ILE A 59 14.66 12.53 6.14
CA ILE A 59 15.38 13.49 5.32
C ILE A 59 15.92 14.59 6.22
N ASP A 60 17.23 14.82 6.13
CA ASP A 60 17.88 15.93 6.80
C ASP A 60 17.44 17.27 6.18
N GLN A 61 16.81 18.12 7.00
CA GLN A 61 16.37 19.44 6.57
C GLN A 61 17.52 20.30 6.07
N PHE A 62 18.72 20.13 6.64
CA PHE A 62 19.88 20.91 6.22
C PHE A 62 20.23 20.63 4.75
N LEU A 63 20.13 19.38 4.29
CA LEU A 63 20.40 19.03 2.89
C LEU A 63 19.39 19.68 1.93
N LEU A 64 18.12 19.74 2.32
CA LEU A 64 17.07 20.36 1.51
C LEU A 64 17.27 21.86 1.36
N GLU A 65 17.80 22.52 2.39
CA GLU A 65 18.09 23.95 2.37
C GLU A 65 19.33 24.27 1.53
N THR A 66 20.34 23.40 1.54
CA THR A 66 21.59 23.63 0.80
C THR A 66 21.52 23.25 -0.68
N GLU A 67 20.63 22.33 -1.04
CA GLU A 67 20.54 21.74 -2.39
C GLU A 67 19.08 21.73 -2.92
N PRO A 68 18.48 22.91 -3.19
CA PRO A 68 17.05 23.01 -3.50
C PRO A 68 16.63 22.30 -4.80
N GLU A 69 17.48 22.31 -5.84
CA GLU A 69 17.17 21.63 -7.10
C GLU A 69 17.15 20.09 -6.96
N GLU A 70 18.05 19.53 -6.14
CA GLU A 70 18.07 18.09 -5.86
C GLU A 70 16.94 17.68 -4.90
N SER A 71 16.55 18.58 -3.99
CA SER A 71 15.41 18.40 -3.09
C SER A 71 14.12 18.16 -3.87
N ASP A 72 13.79 19.04 -4.82
CA ASP A 72 12.55 18.92 -5.60
C ASP A 72 12.51 17.60 -6.38
N GLN A 73 13.62 17.26 -7.04
CA GLN A 73 13.74 15.99 -7.75
C GLN A 73 13.59 14.80 -6.82
N MET A 74 14.21 14.80 -5.64
CA MET A 74 14.07 13.69 -4.69
C MET A 74 12.63 13.55 -4.18
N ILE A 75 11.94 14.67 -3.92
CA ILE A 75 10.54 14.68 -3.45
C ILE A 75 9.62 14.00 -4.48
N GLU A 76 9.84 14.24 -5.78
CA GLU A 76 9.10 13.56 -6.85
C GLU A 76 9.30 12.03 -6.83
N HIS A 77 10.45 11.56 -6.37
CA HIS A 77 10.79 10.14 -6.30
C HIS A 77 10.39 9.46 -4.98
N LEU A 78 9.80 10.16 -4.01
CA LEU A 78 9.38 9.55 -2.74
C LEU A 78 8.38 8.40 -2.91
N GLY A 79 7.61 8.42 -3.99
CA GLY A 79 6.64 7.40 -4.33
C GLY A 79 5.63 7.20 -3.18
N THR A 80 5.72 6.06 -2.51
CA THR A 80 4.84 5.73 -1.37
C THR A 80 5.47 5.89 0.01
N ALA A 81 6.73 6.32 0.08
CA ALA A 81 7.43 6.51 1.34
C ALA A 81 6.89 7.74 2.07
N PHE A 82 6.57 7.60 3.36
CA PHE A 82 6.13 8.75 4.16
C PHE A 82 7.35 9.63 4.50
N PRO A 83 7.41 10.91 4.08
CA PRO A 83 8.55 11.77 4.37
C PRO A 83 8.57 12.20 5.83
N VAL A 84 9.74 12.15 6.45
CA VAL A 84 10.01 12.60 7.82
C VAL A 84 11.18 13.56 7.76
N TYR A 85 10.88 14.86 7.77
CA TYR A 85 11.90 15.91 7.76
C TYR A 85 12.46 16.14 9.16
N VAL A 86 13.77 16.00 9.32
CA VAL A 86 14.46 16.09 10.61
C VAL A 86 15.60 17.08 10.51
N ASN A 87 15.67 18.01 11.46
CA ASN A 87 16.87 18.82 11.65
C ASN A 87 17.78 18.12 12.67
N PHE A 88 18.85 17.47 12.18
CA PHE A 88 19.77 16.72 13.03
C PHE A 88 20.63 17.61 13.94
N GLY A 89 20.71 18.91 13.69
CA GLY A 89 21.39 19.87 14.56
C GLY A 89 20.66 20.12 15.88
N VAL A 90 19.34 19.86 15.94
CA VAL A 90 18.52 20.08 17.15
C VAL A 90 17.72 18.86 17.60
N THR A 91 17.54 17.87 16.73
CA THR A 91 16.70 16.70 17.02
C THR A 91 17.53 15.60 17.67
N GLY A 92 17.23 15.29 18.94
CA GLY A 92 17.79 14.13 19.63
C GLY A 92 17.21 12.79 19.13
N MET A 93 17.92 11.70 19.41
CA MET A 93 17.59 10.34 18.94
C MET A 93 16.18 9.88 19.35
N GLU A 94 15.75 10.17 20.58
CA GLU A 94 14.41 9.78 21.06
C GLU A 94 13.28 10.40 20.22
N ARG A 95 13.46 11.67 19.82
CA ARG A 95 12.49 12.39 18.99
C ARG A 95 12.49 11.82 17.57
N LEU A 96 13.67 11.58 16.98
CA LEU A 96 13.79 10.92 15.68
C LEU A 96 13.01 9.59 15.66
N VAL A 97 13.23 8.72 16.63
CA VAL A 97 12.55 7.42 16.73
C VAL A 97 11.03 7.59 16.83
N ARG A 98 10.56 8.56 17.63
CA ARG A 98 9.12 8.83 17.78
C ARG A 98 8.48 9.32 16.49
N ASP A 99 9.15 10.20 15.76
CA ASP A 99 8.64 10.78 14.52
C ASP A 99 8.57 9.69 13.44
N VAL A 100 9.60 8.85 13.32
CA VAL A 100 9.60 7.70 12.40
C VAL A 100 8.53 6.68 12.75
N ARG A 101 8.36 6.31 14.03
CA ARG A 101 7.27 5.39 14.45
C ARG A 101 5.90 5.93 14.06
N SER A 102 5.70 7.24 14.23
CA SER A 102 4.45 7.91 13.86
C SER A 102 4.21 7.87 12.35
N ALA A 103 5.25 8.11 11.54
CA ALA A 103 5.20 7.99 10.09
C ALA A 103 4.86 6.56 9.63
N LEU A 104 5.51 5.55 10.22
CA LEU A 104 5.20 4.14 9.92
C LEU A 104 3.76 3.76 10.29
N HIS A 105 3.24 4.29 11.41
CA HIS A 105 1.84 4.07 11.80
C HIS A 105 0.87 4.72 10.81
N ARG A 106 1.17 5.93 10.31
CA ARG A 106 0.37 6.59 9.27
C ARG A 106 0.37 5.76 7.99
N ARG A 107 1.55 5.35 7.53
CA ARG A 107 1.70 4.52 6.33
C ARG A 107 0.87 3.23 6.41
N LYS A 108 0.93 2.53 7.54
CA LYS A 108 0.15 1.30 7.76
C LYS A 108 -1.36 1.55 7.74
N ARG A 109 -1.82 2.69 8.25
CA ARG A 109 -3.25 3.06 8.20
C ARG A 109 -3.69 3.38 6.78
N GLU A 110 -2.91 4.17 6.04
CA GLU A 110 -3.20 4.50 4.64
C GLU A 110 -3.27 3.24 3.76
N GLU A 111 -2.32 2.32 3.93
CA GLU A 111 -2.32 1.04 3.20
C GLU A 111 -3.55 0.19 3.56
N ALA A 112 -3.93 0.12 4.84
CA ALA A 112 -5.11 -0.62 5.27
C ALA A 112 -6.40 -0.03 4.67
N VAL A 113 -6.53 1.30 4.62
CA VAL A 113 -7.67 1.99 4.02
C VAL A 113 -7.71 1.75 2.51
N ALA A 114 -6.58 1.92 1.81
CA ALA A 114 -6.50 1.69 0.37
C ALA A 114 -6.85 0.23 0.02
N ARG A 115 -6.30 -0.73 0.77
CA ARG A 115 -6.60 -2.16 0.58
C ARG A 115 -8.09 -2.46 0.79
N ARG A 116 -8.70 -1.87 1.82
CA ARG A 116 -10.12 -2.04 2.09
C ARG A 116 -10.98 -1.47 0.96
N ALA A 117 -10.67 -0.26 0.48
CA ALA A 117 -11.39 0.36 -0.62
C ALA A 117 -11.33 -0.49 -1.90
N VAL A 118 -10.17 -1.08 -2.22
CA VAL A 118 -10.03 -2.00 -3.38
C VAL A 118 -10.91 -3.24 -3.22
N VAL A 119 -10.92 -3.86 -2.04
CA VAL A 119 -11.76 -5.04 -1.78
C VAL A 119 -13.25 -4.70 -1.87
N GLU A 120 -13.66 -3.58 -1.28
CA GLU A 120 -15.05 -3.11 -1.33
C GLU A 120 -15.49 -2.81 -2.77
N GLN A 121 -14.64 -2.16 -3.57
CA GLN A 121 -14.90 -1.91 -5.00
C GLN A 121 -15.08 -3.21 -5.79
N MET A 122 -14.15 -4.17 -5.64
CA MET A 122 -14.26 -5.46 -6.31
C MET A 122 -15.52 -6.21 -5.91
N HIS A 123 -15.89 -6.19 -4.63
CA HIS A 123 -17.12 -6.81 -4.14
C HIS A 123 -18.37 -6.13 -4.72
N SER A 124 -18.36 -4.81 -4.88
CA SER A 124 -19.46 -4.06 -5.51
C SER A 124 -19.64 -4.48 -6.97
N GLU A 125 -18.57 -4.47 -7.76
CA GLU A 125 -18.59 -4.87 -9.18
C GLU A 125 -19.08 -6.31 -9.37
N MET A 126 -18.63 -7.23 -8.51
CA MET A 126 -19.09 -8.61 -8.53
C MET A 126 -20.59 -8.74 -8.19
N ARG A 127 -21.08 -7.97 -7.20
CA ARG A 127 -22.50 -7.95 -6.83
C ARG A 127 -23.37 -7.41 -7.96
N GLU A 128 -22.94 -6.35 -8.62
CA GLU A 128 -23.63 -5.78 -9.78
C GLU A 128 -23.74 -6.80 -10.91
N THR A 129 -22.61 -7.43 -11.26
CA THR A 129 -22.56 -8.47 -12.30
C THR A 129 -23.47 -9.65 -11.97
N LEU A 130 -23.44 -10.13 -10.73
CA LEU A 130 -24.30 -11.22 -10.28
C LEU A 130 -25.78 -10.85 -10.30
N THR A 131 -26.11 -9.61 -9.94
CA THR A 131 -27.49 -9.11 -10.00
C THR A 131 -28.01 -9.13 -11.42
N ALA A 132 -27.21 -8.65 -12.39
CA ALA A 132 -27.56 -8.69 -13.80
C ALA A 132 -27.72 -10.14 -14.31
N MET A 133 -26.87 -11.06 -13.88
CA MET A 133 -26.91 -12.47 -14.27
C MET A 133 -28.15 -13.19 -13.73
N LEU A 134 -28.50 -12.98 -12.46
CA LEU A 134 -29.69 -13.55 -11.83
C LEU A 134 -30.97 -13.01 -12.49
N LEU A 135 -31.04 -11.68 -12.71
CA LEU A 135 -32.15 -11.06 -13.43
C LEU A 135 -32.26 -11.62 -14.86
N SER A 136 -31.13 -11.81 -15.56
CA SER A 136 -31.13 -12.40 -16.90
C SER A 136 -31.68 -13.83 -16.90
N CYS A 137 -31.33 -14.63 -15.90
CA CYS A 137 -31.87 -15.99 -15.75
C CYS A 137 -33.38 -15.97 -15.48
N GLU A 138 -33.85 -15.08 -14.61
CA GLU A 138 -35.27 -14.91 -14.29
C GLU A 138 -36.07 -14.49 -15.52
N LEU A 139 -35.59 -13.49 -16.27
CA LEU A 139 -36.21 -13.04 -17.52
C LEU A 139 -36.22 -14.15 -18.57
N ALA A 140 -35.13 -14.89 -18.74
CA ALA A 140 -35.05 -16.01 -19.69
C ALA A 140 -36.04 -17.13 -19.33
N MET A 141 -36.22 -17.43 -18.05
CA MET A 141 -37.21 -18.40 -17.58
C MET A 141 -38.66 -17.92 -17.70
N SER A 142 -38.88 -16.61 -17.83
CA SER A 142 -40.20 -16.00 -18.00
C SER A 142 -40.70 -16.01 -19.44
N VAL A 143 -39.83 -16.34 -20.41
CA VAL A 143 -40.21 -16.48 -21.82
C VAL A 143 -41.14 -17.70 -21.97
N PRO A 144 -42.25 -17.61 -22.74
CA PRO A 144 -43.09 -18.77 -23.03
C PRO A 144 -42.33 -19.86 -23.81
N ASP A 145 -42.70 -21.13 -23.60
CA ASP A 145 -42.21 -22.27 -24.39
C ASP A 145 -40.67 -22.47 -24.42
N VAL A 146 -39.98 -22.11 -23.33
CA VAL A 146 -38.53 -22.40 -23.21
C VAL A 146 -38.27 -23.91 -23.34
N PRO A 147 -37.41 -24.34 -24.28
CA PRO A 147 -37.07 -25.75 -24.42
C PRO A 147 -36.46 -26.32 -23.13
N PHE A 148 -36.88 -27.52 -22.74
CA PHE A 148 -36.43 -28.17 -21.50
C PHE A 148 -34.89 -28.17 -21.31
N PRO A 149 -34.05 -28.51 -22.32
CA PRO A 149 -32.60 -28.48 -22.16
C PRO A 149 -32.05 -27.08 -21.86
N ALA A 150 -32.66 -26.03 -22.41
CA ALA A 150 -32.27 -24.64 -22.14
C ALA A 150 -32.67 -24.24 -20.71
N ALA A 151 -33.88 -24.61 -20.27
CA ALA A 151 -34.35 -24.36 -18.91
C ALA A 151 -33.45 -25.00 -17.84
N GLU A 152 -32.96 -26.23 -18.07
CA GLU A 152 -32.00 -26.86 -17.15
C GLU A 152 -30.67 -26.09 -17.05
N LYS A 153 -30.13 -25.62 -18.18
CA LYS A 153 -28.90 -24.83 -18.19
C LYS A 153 -29.10 -23.48 -17.50
N ILE A 154 -30.21 -22.80 -17.73
CA ILE A 154 -30.52 -21.51 -17.08
C ILE A 154 -30.61 -21.69 -15.56
N ARG A 155 -31.28 -22.75 -15.06
CA ARG A 155 -31.34 -23.05 -13.63
C ARG A 155 -29.97 -23.39 -13.03
N ALA A 156 -29.14 -24.13 -13.75
CA ALA A 156 -27.78 -24.43 -13.29
C ALA A 156 -26.95 -23.15 -13.12
N ILE A 157 -27.07 -22.21 -14.08
CA ILE A 157 -26.42 -20.91 -14.04
C ILE A 157 -26.95 -20.06 -12.87
N ASP A 158 -28.27 -20.01 -12.66
CA ASP A 158 -28.91 -19.30 -11.54
C ASP A 158 -28.42 -19.84 -10.18
N ASN A 159 -28.35 -21.17 -10.02
CA ASN A 159 -27.84 -21.80 -8.81
C ASN A 159 -26.37 -21.45 -8.53
N LEU A 160 -25.51 -21.49 -9.54
CA LEU A 160 -24.09 -21.10 -9.42
C LEU A 160 -23.94 -19.62 -9.03
N ALA A 161 -24.73 -18.75 -9.65
CA ALA A 161 -24.73 -17.32 -9.34
C ALA A 161 -25.19 -17.05 -7.89
N ARG A 162 -26.22 -17.77 -7.40
CA ARG A 162 -26.68 -17.68 -6.00
C ARG A 162 -25.62 -18.18 -5.03
N GLU A 163 -24.95 -19.29 -5.33
CA GLU A 163 -23.86 -19.79 -4.50
C GLU A 163 -22.70 -18.78 -4.42
N LEU A 164 -22.33 -18.17 -5.55
CA LEU A 164 -21.28 -17.15 -5.55
C LEU A 164 -21.68 -15.92 -4.74
N ARG A 165 -22.94 -15.48 -4.83
CA ARG A 165 -23.47 -14.37 -4.04
C ARG A 165 -23.41 -14.65 -2.54
N LEU A 166 -23.78 -15.85 -2.09
CA LEU A 166 -23.67 -16.24 -0.68
C LEU A 166 -22.23 -16.16 -0.17
N ARG A 167 -21.25 -16.60 -0.99
CA ARG A 167 -19.82 -16.52 -0.63
C ARG A 167 -19.31 -15.07 -0.52
N LEU A 168 -19.94 -14.12 -1.22
CA LEU A 168 -19.65 -12.67 -1.16
C LEU A 168 -20.34 -11.94 0.00
N GLU A 169 -21.33 -12.56 0.65
CA GLU A 169 -22.04 -12.02 1.81
C GLU A 169 -21.40 -12.46 3.14
N VAL A 170 -20.68 -13.60 3.15
CA VAL A 170 -20.06 -14.20 4.35
C VAL A 170 -18.63 -13.67 4.61
N ASN A 171 -18.04 -12.90 3.69
CA ASN A 171 -16.69 -12.30 3.81
C ASN A 171 -16.72 -10.77 3.80
#